data_AF-A0A7V3UJK0-F1
#
_entry.id   AF-A0A7V3UJK0-F1
#
_cell.length_a   1.000
_cell.length_b   1.000
_cell.length_c   1.000
_cell.angle_alpha   90.00
_cell.angle_beta   90.00
_cell.angle_gamma   90.00
#
_symmetry.space_group_name_H-M   'P 1'
#
loop_
_entity.id
_entity.type
_entity.pdbx_description
1 polymer ?
#
loop_
_entity_poly.entity_id
_entity_poly.type
_entity_poly.pdbx_seq_one_letter_code
_entity_poly.pdbx_strand_id
1 'polypeptide(L)'
;MVELYDKSKDVYLGEISDEELQFLMDYLEEEGSTDKDYYIDRATLEFLKEHGISAHLAKLIEDAMGDRGEVEILYRESPGKGGE
;
A
#
# COMPACT_ATOMS: atom_id res chain seq x y z
N MET A 1 2.52 6.21 11.29
CA MET A 1 3.43 5.20 10.67
C MET A 1 2.64 3.94 10.44
N VAL A 2 2.63 3.50 9.18
CA VAL A 2 1.76 2.43 8.71
C VAL A 2 2.64 1.36 8.07
N GLU A 3 2.43 0.10 8.43
CA GLU A 3 3.17 -1.04 7.88
C GLU A 3 2.39 -1.63 6.71
N LEU A 4 3.07 -1.90 5.60
CA LEU A 4 2.53 -2.58 4.43
C LEU A 4 2.97 -4.05 4.39
N TYR A 5 2.04 -4.91 3.98
CA TYR A 5 2.24 -6.33 3.80
C TYR A 5 1.69 -6.78 2.44
N ASP A 6 2.31 -7.77 1.82
CA ASP A 6 1.70 -8.55 0.74
C ASP A 6 0.69 -9.50 1.39
N LYS A 7 -0.60 -9.25 1.21
CA LYS A 7 -1.69 -10.04 1.80
C LYS A 7 -1.70 -11.47 1.29
N SER A 8 -1.32 -11.70 0.04
CA SER A 8 -1.28 -13.04 -0.55
C SER A 8 -0.14 -13.90 0.03
N LYS A 9 0.98 -13.28 0.40
CA LYS A 9 2.16 -13.99 0.94
C LYS A 9 2.33 -13.86 2.45
N ASP A 10 1.57 -12.97 3.09
CA ASP A 10 1.75 -12.54 4.49
C ASP A 10 3.20 -12.07 4.77
N VAL A 11 3.77 -11.28 3.85
CA VAL A 11 5.16 -10.79 3.91
C VAL A 11 5.17 -9.28 4.12
N TYR A 12 5.94 -8.80 5.09
CA TYR A 12 6.18 -7.38 5.29
C TYR A 12 6.93 -6.77 4.10
N LEU A 13 6.40 -5.67 3.57
CA LEU A 13 6.95 -4.96 2.42
C LEU A 13 7.77 -3.74 2.85
N GLY A 14 7.28 -3.00 3.85
CA GLY A 14 7.89 -1.75 4.30
C GLY A 14 6.95 -0.93 5.17
N GLU A 15 7.42 0.21 5.66
CA GLU A 15 6.64 1.21 6.37
C GLU A 15 6.39 2.40 5.46
N ILE A 16 5.19 2.99 5.51
CA ILE A 16 4.79 4.19 4.77
C ILE A 16 4.35 5.28 5.73
N SER A 17 4.37 6.52 5.25
CA SER A 17 3.82 7.65 5.99
C SER A 17 2.30 7.68 5.96
N ASP A 18 1.69 8.42 6.89
CA ASP A 18 0.26 8.63 6.92
C ASP A 18 -0.24 9.40 5.67
N GLU A 19 0.62 10.25 5.06
CA GLU A 19 0.34 10.93 3.79
C GLU A 19 0.33 9.95 2.60
N GLU A 20 1.25 8.98 2.58
CA GLU A 20 1.27 7.92 1.58
C GLU A 20 0.05 7.00 1.68
N LEU A 21 -0.41 6.71 2.90
CA LEU A 21 -1.66 5.97 3.11
C LEU A 21 -2.87 6.80 2.63
N GLN A 22 -2.95 8.08 2.98
CA GLN A 22 -4.04 8.94 2.54
C GLN A 22 -4.10 9.02 1.01
N PHE A 23 -2.95 9.06 0.34
CA PHE A 23 -2.89 9.01 -1.12
C PHE A 23 -3.53 7.72 -1.68
N LEU A 24 -3.24 6.55 -1.09
CA LEU A 24 -3.88 5.30 -1.50
C LEU A 24 -5.40 5.38 -1.32
N MET A 25 -5.88 5.87 -0.18
CA MET A 25 -7.30 6.04 0.12
C MET A 25 -8.01 7.03 -0.83
N ASP A 26 -7.31 8.07 -1.29
CA ASP A 26 -7.87 9.09 -2.18
C ASP A 26 -8.04 8.57 -3.62
N TYR A 27 -7.19 7.62 -4.05
CA TYR A 27 -7.13 7.14 -5.44
C TYR A 27 -7.61 5.71 -5.64
N LEU A 28 -7.74 4.91 -4.58
CA LEU A 28 -8.21 3.53 -4.64
C LEU A 28 -9.54 3.41 -3.89
N GLU A 29 -10.50 2.72 -4.51
CA GLU A 29 -11.78 2.43 -3.86
C GLU A 29 -11.63 1.29 -2.85
N GLU A 30 -12.01 1.54 -1.60
CA GLU A 30 -12.20 0.48 -0.61
C GLU A 30 -13.56 -0.20 -0.85
N GLU A 31 -13.59 -1.54 -0.94
CA GLU A 31 -14.85 -2.28 -1.07
C GLU A 31 -15.74 -2.17 0.18
N GLY A 32 -15.14 -1.81 1.33
CA GLY A 32 -15.84 -1.53 2.58
C GLY A 32 -15.01 -0.67 3.54
N SER A 33 -15.69 0.09 4.41
CA SER A 33 -15.07 1.01 5.36
C SER A 33 -14.19 0.36 6.45
N THR A 34 -14.05 -0.97 6.41
CA THR A 34 -13.23 -1.76 7.33
C THR A 34 -12.11 -2.49 6.62
N ASP A 35 -12.12 -2.52 5.29
CA ASP A 35 -11.07 -3.18 4.53
C ASP A 35 -9.81 -2.34 4.62
N LYS A 36 -8.70 -3.02 4.88
CA LYS A 36 -7.38 -2.40 5.00
C LYS A 36 -6.46 -2.85 3.87
N ASP A 37 -7.05 -3.29 2.77
CA ASP A 37 -6.31 -3.87 1.66
C ASP A 37 -6.76 -3.34 0.32
N TYR A 38 -5.81 -3.32 -0.61
CA TYR A 38 -6.00 -2.88 -1.97
C TYR A 38 -5.36 -3.87 -2.94
N TYR A 39 -6.13 -4.27 -3.95
CA TYR A 39 -5.61 -4.95 -5.11
C TYR A 39 -5.04 -3.91 -6.10
N ILE A 40 -3.79 -4.10 -6.50
CA ILE A 40 -3.07 -3.21 -7.42
C ILE A 40 -2.45 -4.07 -8.52
N ASP A 41 -2.78 -3.76 -9.77
CA ASP A 41 -2.12 -4.30 -10.95
C ASP A 41 -1.18 -3.25 -11.58
N ARG A 42 -0.47 -3.63 -12.64
CA ARG A 42 0.44 -2.70 -13.35
C ARG A 42 -0.28 -1.45 -13.87
N ALA A 43 -1.51 -1.56 -14.36
CA ALA A 43 -2.23 -0.41 -14.90
C ALA A 43 -2.60 0.57 -13.79
N THR A 44 -3.05 0.06 -12.65
CA THR A 44 -3.31 0.86 -11.46
C THR A 44 -2.03 1.53 -10.95
N LEU A 45 -0.90 0.81 -10.89
CA LEU A 45 0.37 1.41 -10.45
C LEU A 45 0.83 2.53 -11.39
N GLU A 46 0.71 2.36 -12.71
CA GLU A 46 1.05 3.43 -13.66
C GLU A 46 0.09 4.63 -13.51
N PHE A 47 -1.21 4.39 -13.32
CA PHE A 47 -2.18 5.45 -13.00
C PHE A 47 -1.78 6.24 -11.75
N LEU A 48 -1.39 5.55 -10.67
CA LEU A 48 -0.94 6.21 -9.43
C LEU A 48 0.36 7.02 -9.65
N LYS A 49 1.29 6.52 -10.48
CA LYS A 49 2.50 7.26 -10.89
C LYS A 49 2.15 8.56 -11.63
N GLU A 50 1.18 8.53 -12.53
CA GLU A 50 0.70 9.74 -13.22
C GLU A 50 0.06 10.76 -12.27
N HIS A 51 -0.52 10.29 -11.15
CA HIS A 51 -1.15 11.14 -10.14
C HIS A 51 -0.21 11.58 -9.02
N GLY A 52 1.09 11.23 -9.11
CA GLY A 52 2.11 11.74 -8.21
C GLY A 52 2.29 10.93 -6.92
N ILE A 53 2.03 9.62 -6.96
CA ILE A 53 2.44 8.72 -5.88
C ILE A 53 3.93 8.93 -5.54
N SER A 54 4.30 8.77 -4.27
CA SER A 54 5.69 8.90 -3.87
C SER A 54 6.56 7.82 -4.54
N ALA A 55 7.81 8.16 -4.87
CA ALA A 55 8.76 7.18 -5.43
C ALA A 55 9.05 6.02 -4.46
N HIS A 56 8.91 6.27 -3.15
CA HIS A 56 9.11 5.28 -2.11
C HIS A 56 7.98 4.25 -2.10
N LEU A 57 6.72 4.68 -2.01
CA LEU A 57 5.55 3.80 -2.05
C LEU A 57 5.45 3.06 -3.38
N ALA A 58 5.68 3.74 -4.51
CA ALA A 58 5.67 3.11 -5.83
C ALA A 58 6.65 1.93 -5.91
N LYS A 59 7.85 2.12 -5.35
CA LYS A 59 8.88 1.08 -5.32
C LYS A 59 8.47 -0.10 -4.46
N LEU A 60 7.89 0.13 -3.28
CA LEU A 60 7.39 -0.96 -2.41
C LEU A 60 6.36 -1.82 -3.13
N ILE A 61 5.41 -1.18 -3.82
CA ILE A 61 4.37 -1.87 -4.59
C ILE A 61 4.98 -2.62 -5.78
N GLU A 62 5.87 -1.99 -6.54
CA GLU A 62 6.54 -2.58 -7.71
C GLU A 62 7.40 -3.81 -7.33
N ASP A 63 8.17 -3.70 -6.24
CA ASP A 63 8.97 -4.80 -5.70
C ASP A 63 8.06 -5.96 -5.22
N ALA A 64 6.91 -5.65 -4.62
CA ALA A 64 5.95 -6.64 -4.16
C ALA A 64 5.22 -7.37 -5.31
N MET A 65 4.94 -6.66 -6.41
CA MET A 65 4.38 -7.26 -7.62
C MET A 65 5.32 -8.31 -8.21
N GLY A 66 6.62 -7.97 -8.32
CA GLY A 66 7.63 -8.82 -8.96
C GLY A 66 7.16 -9.36 -10.32
N ASP A 67 7.35 -10.64 -10.57
CA ASP A 67 6.97 -11.28 -11.83
C ASP A 67 5.45 -11.47 -12.01
N ARG A 68 4.64 -11.34 -10.95
CA ARG A 68 3.17 -11.50 -11.03
C ARG A 68 2.52 -10.34 -11.78
N GLY A 69 3.10 -9.13 -11.67
CA GLY A 69 2.50 -7.91 -12.21
C GLY A 69 1.25 -7.42 -11.46
N GLU A 70 0.97 -8.02 -10.31
CA GLU A 70 -0.12 -7.64 -9.42
C GLU A 70 0.27 -7.94 -7.98
N VAL A 71 -0.34 -7.22 -7.05
CA VAL A 71 -0.18 -7.41 -5.61
C VAL A 71 -1.46 -6.99 -4.89
N GLU A 72 -1.80 -7.72 -3.85
CA GLU A 72 -2.80 -7.31 -2.87
C GLU A 72 -2.04 -6.84 -1.63
N ILE A 73 -2.08 -5.53 -1.36
CA ILE A 73 -1.40 -4.96 -0.20
C ILE A 73 -2.36 -4.86 0.97
N LEU A 74 -1.88 -5.12 2.19
CA LEU A 74 -2.60 -4.90 3.44
C LEU A 74 -1.83 -3.87 4.26
N TYR A 75 -2.50 -2.82 4.72
CA TYR A 75 -1.90 -1.84 5.61
C TYR A 75 -2.32 -2.08 7.06
N ARG A 76 -1.40 -1.84 7.99
CA ARG A 76 -1.65 -1.91 9.44
C ARG A 76 -1.09 -0.66 10.09
N GLU A 77 -1.92 0.01 10.86
CA GLU A 77 -1.46 1.11 11.70
C GLU A 77 -0.50 0.52 12.75
N SER A 78 0.76 0.93 12.71
CA SER A 78 1.69 0.52 13.76
C SER A 78 1.19 1.18 15.05
N PRO A 79 0.93 0.42 16.13
CA PRO A 79 0.59 1.02 17.40
C PRO A 79 1.79 1.89 17.79
N GLY A 80 1.62 3.20 17.67
CA GLY A 80 2.69 4.14 17.97
C GLY A 80 3.27 3.75 19.32
N LYS A 81 4.58 3.51 19.38
CA LYS A 81 5.27 3.31 20.66
C LYS A 81 5.03 4.56 21.50
N GLY A 82 3.99 4.52 22.33
CA GLY A 82 3.43 5.67 23.01
C GLY A 82 2.55 5.26 24.19
N GLY A 83 3.23 4.92 25.30
CA GLY A 83 2.71 4.85 26.68
C GLY A 83 1.86 3.60 26.98
N GLU A 84 2.12 2.80 28.01
CA GLU A 84 2.89 2.96 29.26
C GLU A 84 3.61 1.65 29.63
#